data_AF-W9IBG0-F1
#
_entry.id   AF-W9IBG0-F1
#
_cell.length_a   1.000
_cell.length_b   1.000
_cell.length_c   1.000
_cell.angle_alpha   90.00
_cell.angle_beta   90.00
_cell.angle_gamma   90.00
#
_symmetry.space_group_name_H-M   'P 1'
#
loop_
_entity.id
_entity.type
_entity.pdbx_description
1 polymer ?
#
loop_
_entity_poly.entity_id
_entity_poly.type
_entity_poly.pdbx_seq_one_letter_code
_entity_poly.pdbx_strand_id
1 'polypeptide(L)'
;MPEQDTTVRHSVPLANRVGKDNTKPQPSKPLPALKSIDQVELNTLQGVKVLDGAGIVQLKDDSYRVSQAARDAHIEKIRNLSQENPSLGSINFPGIEATLDNPVTMYVGYFHPKVVEAINASPELLCFTPNIVVEKYDIPEEPCSNWGASKVTLSDDRFNEIQILNENKPNSWVRDTSVMGKKGENVTICIVDGEGYVKNDIEADRPFTVNASKKVGKAEDHCTIVTNIACGQNHGIAPKASVKIHYFVGTMPTQGFVTCALSGLQLAIQNNKLPGRIILNMSWGLGDQEPGTVRTVSYILQRLIKEYNIIPVAAAGNSGAWPQCEPGVIVVGNTDKKGKINQQSCYGPLVDVYAPGTDIAVPGSNLITSGTSFAAPLVSGFLANLLSSEGHDSHFATITSEELCKMLLESFSVKTDQWKAPNLLFPGDVRTITARMPKPDFDALTITVSIKSPHFPYQDQIANEWLQMIKSNYGIKPPRGTKTHKTSLDDLKRIAVAIKENKPDEYESLLNKRAGAENWDDIPGLKNSWGELKKFKCEYDDQNEATANDLIHQMAQLSLDAPGVFSWTGILKH
;
A
#
# COMPACT_ATOMS: atom_id res chain seq x y z
N MET A 1 79.68 -5.94 10.96
CA MET A 1 80.28 -7.10 10.27
C MET A 1 81.09 -7.87 11.28
N PRO A 2 80.98 -9.20 11.40
CA PRO A 2 80.54 -10.23 10.43
C PRO A 2 79.06 -10.66 10.66
N GLU A 3 78.21 -11.16 9.74
CA GLU A 3 78.30 -12.04 8.55
C GLU A 3 78.85 -13.44 8.84
N GLN A 4 77.96 -14.35 9.25
CA GLN A 4 77.28 -15.36 8.41
C GLN A 4 78.18 -16.58 8.16
N ASP A 5 77.72 -17.74 8.62
CA ASP A 5 77.88 -18.95 7.82
C ASP A 5 76.68 -19.88 8.00
N THR A 6 76.11 -20.22 6.85
CA THR A 6 74.97 -21.11 6.64
C THR A 6 75.46 -22.55 6.44
N THR A 7 74.75 -23.55 6.96
CA THR A 7 74.33 -24.71 6.13
C THR A 7 73.36 -25.65 6.84
N VAL A 8 72.45 -26.18 6.03
CA VAL A 8 71.25 -27.00 6.31
C VAL A 8 71.60 -28.49 6.35
N ARG A 9 70.84 -29.30 7.12
CA ARG A 9 70.47 -30.69 6.74
C ARG A 9 69.24 -31.24 7.51
N HIS A 10 68.30 -31.78 6.73
CA HIS A 10 67.15 -32.66 7.04
C HIS A 10 67.53 -33.91 7.88
N SER A 11 66.69 -34.72 8.56
CA SER A 11 65.25 -34.82 8.86
C SER A 11 65.01 -35.96 9.90
N VAL A 12 64.05 -35.76 10.84
CA VAL A 12 63.14 -36.71 11.59
C VAL A 12 63.74 -37.91 12.36
N PRO A 13 63.42 -38.07 13.68
CA PRO A 13 62.46 -39.13 14.08
C PRO A 13 61.47 -38.76 15.22
N LEU A 14 60.41 -39.57 15.25
CA LEU A 14 59.17 -39.49 16.04
C LEU A 14 59.30 -39.58 17.58
N ALA A 15 58.29 -38.95 18.21
CA ALA A 15 57.51 -39.36 19.39
C ALA A 15 58.20 -39.61 20.74
N ASN A 16 57.93 -38.71 21.70
CA ASN A 16 57.12 -38.99 22.91
C ASN A 16 57.32 -37.86 23.94
N ARG A 17 56.34 -36.97 24.08
CA ARG A 17 56.13 -36.23 25.34
C ARG A 17 54.65 -35.99 25.58
N VAL A 18 54.16 -36.63 26.64
CA VAL A 18 52.88 -36.41 27.30
C VAL A 18 52.78 -34.92 27.67
N GLY A 19 51.91 -34.20 26.96
CA GLY A 19 51.54 -32.83 27.31
C GLY A 19 50.48 -32.86 28.40
N LYS A 20 50.72 -32.12 29.48
CA LYS A 20 49.77 -31.92 30.58
C LYS A 20 48.46 -31.36 30.02
N ASP A 21 47.38 -32.06 30.32
CA ASP A 21 46.01 -31.58 30.09
C ASP A 21 45.73 -30.40 31.01
N ASN A 22 45.55 -29.23 30.41
CA ASN A 22 45.34 -27.94 31.08
C ASN A 22 43.94 -27.39 30.75
N THR A 23 42.94 -28.25 30.53
CA THR A 23 41.54 -27.80 30.44
C THR A 23 40.91 -27.70 31.82
N LYS A 24 41.23 -26.64 32.58
CA LYS A 24 40.22 -26.11 33.50
C LYS A 24 39.10 -25.53 32.64
N PRO A 25 37.82 -25.92 32.83
CA PRO A 25 36.72 -25.28 32.13
C PRO A 25 36.78 -23.79 32.46
N GLN A 26 36.97 -22.95 31.45
CA GLN A 26 36.78 -21.52 31.65
C GLN A 26 35.33 -21.32 32.13
N PRO A 27 35.11 -20.50 33.18
CA PRO A 27 33.74 -20.17 33.57
C PRO A 27 33.01 -19.60 32.36
N SER A 28 31.81 -20.12 32.10
CA SER A 28 30.96 -19.68 30.99
C SER A 28 30.85 -18.17 31.01
N LYS A 29 31.34 -17.50 29.96
CA LYS A 29 31.21 -16.05 29.86
C LYS A 29 29.71 -15.71 29.94
N PRO A 30 29.28 -14.81 30.85
CA PRO A 30 27.89 -14.42 30.96
C PRO A 30 27.39 -13.98 29.58
N LEU A 31 26.28 -14.56 29.14
CA LEU A 31 25.70 -14.21 27.85
C LEU A 31 25.31 -12.74 27.85
N PRO A 32 25.60 -11.99 26.77
CA PRO A 32 25.03 -10.67 26.59
C PRO A 32 23.52 -10.72 26.74
N ALA A 33 22.93 -9.70 27.36
CA ALA A 33 21.48 -9.58 27.43
C ALA A 33 20.88 -9.66 26.02
N LEU A 34 19.80 -10.43 25.88
CA LEU A 34 19.06 -10.48 24.62
C LEU A 34 18.46 -9.11 24.34
N LYS A 35 18.53 -8.71 23.08
CA LYS A 35 17.95 -7.45 22.60
C LYS A 35 16.64 -7.74 21.90
N SER A 36 15.69 -6.84 22.09
CA SER A 36 14.46 -6.83 21.28
C SER A 36 14.81 -6.49 19.83
N ILE A 37 14.00 -6.98 18.87
CA ILE A 37 14.25 -6.80 17.44
C ILE A 37 14.32 -5.32 17.00
N ASP A 38 13.64 -4.42 17.70
CA ASP A 38 13.69 -2.97 17.45
C ASP A 38 14.97 -2.28 17.97
N GLN A 39 15.82 -3.01 18.70
CA GLN A 39 17.06 -2.52 19.29
C GLN A 39 18.32 -3.02 18.56
N VAL A 40 18.15 -3.77 17.47
CA VAL A 40 19.23 -4.34 16.67
C VAL A 40 19.20 -3.83 15.24
N GLU A 41 20.37 -3.73 14.63
CA GLU A 41 20.48 -3.45 13.20
C GLU A 41 20.27 -4.75 12.43
N LEU A 42 19.17 -4.84 11.68
CA LEU A 42 18.74 -6.09 11.04
C LEU A 42 19.82 -6.71 10.13
N ASN A 43 20.63 -5.90 9.44
CA ASN A 43 21.71 -6.37 8.56
C ASN A 43 22.88 -7.06 9.29
N THR A 44 22.99 -6.86 10.61
CA THR A 44 24.01 -7.50 11.44
C THR A 44 23.64 -8.91 11.85
N LEU A 45 22.34 -9.25 11.81
CA LEU A 45 21.84 -10.55 12.21
C LEU A 45 22.20 -11.59 11.13
N GLN A 46 22.84 -12.68 11.54
CA GLN A 46 23.08 -13.81 10.64
C GLN A 46 21.81 -14.64 10.45
N GLY A 47 20.95 -14.66 11.46
CA GLY A 47 19.65 -15.31 11.49
C GLY A 47 18.59 -14.70 10.58
N VAL A 48 18.92 -13.67 9.78
CA VAL A 48 18.08 -13.18 8.67
C VAL A 48 18.73 -13.39 7.30
N LYS A 49 19.83 -14.14 7.23
CA LYS A 49 20.54 -14.45 5.98
C LYS A 49 20.21 -15.87 5.54
N VAL A 50 20.45 -16.15 4.26
CA VAL A 50 20.28 -17.48 3.66
C VAL A 50 21.51 -18.32 4.01
N LEU A 51 21.49 -18.88 5.22
CA LEU A 51 22.54 -19.75 5.76
C LEU A 51 21.87 -20.97 6.39
N ASP A 52 22.47 -22.15 6.24
CA ASP A 52 21.92 -23.37 6.84
C ASP A 52 21.93 -23.29 8.37
N GLY A 53 20.75 -23.32 8.98
CA GLY A 53 20.58 -23.13 10.43
C GLY A 53 20.31 -21.67 10.85
N ALA A 54 20.23 -20.73 9.90
CA ALA A 54 19.70 -19.39 10.14
C ALA A 54 18.19 -19.36 9.94
N GLY A 55 17.47 -18.78 10.89
CA GLY A 55 16.02 -18.71 10.79
C GLY A 55 15.33 -18.10 12.00
N ILE A 56 14.01 -18.15 11.95
CA ILE A 56 13.12 -17.66 12.99
C ILE A 56 12.48 -18.84 13.70
N VAL A 57 12.54 -18.83 15.03
CA VAL A 57 11.83 -19.77 15.88
C VAL A 57 10.64 -19.07 16.50
N GLN A 58 9.45 -19.59 16.25
CA GLN A 58 8.22 -19.16 16.92
C GLN A 58 7.83 -20.19 17.98
N LEU A 59 7.53 -19.71 19.18
CA LEU A 59 7.06 -20.56 20.28
C LEU A 59 5.54 -20.53 20.38
N LYS A 60 4.99 -21.64 20.87
CA LYS A 60 3.58 -21.77 21.24
C LYS A 60 3.22 -20.76 22.32
N ASP A 61 2.09 -20.09 22.14
CA ASP A 61 1.56 -19.13 23.11
C ASP A 61 0.56 -19.79 24.08
N ASP A 62 -0.12 -18.96 24.86
CA ASP A 62 -1.07 -19.39 25.88
C ASP A 62 -2.28 -20.14 25.28
N SER A 63 -2.59 -19.95 23.99
CA SER A 63 -3.65 -20.72 23.31
C SER A 63 -3.32 -22.20 23.18
N TYR A 64 -2.03 -22.54 23.21
CA TYR A 64 -1.50 -23.91 23.26
C TYR A 64 -1.17 -24.36 24.68
N ARG A 65 -1.58 -23.61 25.71
CA ARG A 65 -1.32 -23.87 27.13
C ARG A 65 0.17 -23.87 27.50
N VAL A 66 0.99 -23.17 26.73
CA VAL A 66 2.40 -22.93 27.07
C VAL A 66 2.49 -21.59 27.78
N SER A 67 3.06 -21.55 28.99
CA SER A 67 3.18 -20.31 29.77
C SER A 67 4.39 -19.49 29.35
N GLN A 68 4.40 -18.18 29.68
CA GLN A 68 5.57 -17.33 29.47
C GLN A 68 6.82 -17.90 30.13
N ALA A 69 6.72 -18.40 31.37
CA ALA A 69 7.85 -19.01 32.07
C ALA A 69 8.42 -20.25 31.33
N ALA A 70 7.57 -21.05 30.68
CA ALA A 70 8.03 -22.17 29.87
C ALA A 70 8.76 -21.69 28.59
N ARG A 71 8.27 -20.63 27.97
CA ARG A 71 8.93 -19.99 26.81
C ARG A 71 10.28 -19.39 27.18
N ASP A 72 10.35 -18.69 28.31
CA ASP A 72 11.60 -18.12 28.83
C ASP A 72 12.63 -19.22 29.15
N ALA A 73 12.17 -20.31 29.78
CA ALA A 73 13.01 -21.47 30.06
C ALA A 73 13.52 -22.16 28.77
N HIS A 74 12.69 -22.25 27.73
CA HIS A 74 13.12 -22.73 26.41
C HIS A 74 14.22 -21.81 25.82
N ILE A 75 14.02 -20.49 25.85
CA ILE A 75 15.02 -19.54 25.35
C ILE A 75 16.34 -19.69 26.10
N GLU A 76 16.31 -19.79 27.43
CA GLU A 76 17.51 -19.99 28.25
C GLU A 76 18.22 -21.31 27.92
N LYS A 77 17.46 -22.41 27.77
CA LYS A 77 17.99 -23.71 27.34
C LYS A 77 18.72 -23.62 25.99
N ILE A 78 18.12 -22.97 25.00
CA ILE A 78 18.72 -22.82 23.67
C ILE A 78 19.96 -21.92 23.70
N ARG A 79 19.96 -20.87 24.53
CA ARG A 79 21.14 -20.02 24.72
C ARG A 79 22.31 -20.81 25.30
N ASN A 80 22.08 -21.62 26.33
CA ASN A 80 23.13 -22.46 26.94
C ASN A 80 23.68 -23.49 25.93
N LEU A 81 22.79 -24.19 25.21
CA LEU A 81 23.20 -25.12 24.16
C LEU A 81 24.01 -24.45 23.04
N SER A 82 23.68 -23.20 22.70
CA SER A 82 24.44 -22.42 21.70
C SER A 82 25.85 -22.08 22.21
N GLN A 83 26.03 -21.84 23.51
CA GLN A 83 27.37 -21.64 24.09
C GLN A 83 28.22 -22.91 24.07
N GLU A 84 27.59 -24.06 24.30
CA GLU A 84 28.25 -25.36 24.26
C GLU A 84 28.63 -25.77 22.82
N ASN A 85 27.97 -25.20 21.81
CA ASN A 85 28.17 -25.51 20.40
C ASN A 85 28.43 -24.23 19.56
N PRO A 86 29.52 -23.48 19.83
CA PRO A 86 29.71 -22.14 19.26
C PRO A 86 30.22 -22.15 17.81
N SER A 87 30.72 -23.28 17.31
CA SER A 87 31.29 -23.40 15.96
C SER A 87 31.26 -24.82 15.42
N LEU A 88 31.30 -24.95 14.10
CA LEU A 88 31.54 -26.21 13.38
C LEU A 88 32.57 -25.95 12.27
N GLY A 89 33.77 -26.50 12.43
CA GLY A 89 34.89 -26.16 11.55
C GLY A 89 35.24 -24.67 11.66
N SER A 90 35.23 -23.95 10.53
CA SER A 90 35.48 -22.51 10.47
C SER A 90 34.23 -21.64 10.63
N ILE A 91 33.04 -22.25 10.73
CA ILE A 91 31.76 -21.54 10.81
C ILE A 91 31.44 -21.27 12.28
N ASN A 92 31.14 -20.02 12.62
CA ASN A 92 30.72 -19.62 13.96
C ASN A 92 29.21 -19.45 14.02
N PHE A 93 28.59 -19.93 15.11
CA PHE A 93 27.16 -19.84 15.35
C PHE A 93 26.91 -18.94 16.57
N PRO A 94 26.40 -17.71 16.38
CA PRO A 94 26.11 -16.79 17.48
C PRO A 94 24.96 -17.26 18.37
N GLY A 95 24.14 -18.23 17.93
CA GLY A 95 22.94 -18.65 18.64
C GLY A 95 21.83 -17.63 18.45
N ILE A 96 21.11 -17.31 19.54
CA ILE A 96 20.02 -16.32 19.53
C ILE A 96 20.61 -14.91 19.44
N GLU A 97 20.22 -14.16 18.42
CA GLU A 97 20.73 -12.81 18.17
C GLU A 97 19.73 -11.72 18.58
N ALA A 98 18.42 -11.98 18.44
CA ALA A 98 17.36 -11.07 18.88
C ALA A 98 16.06 -11.82 19.18
N THR A 99 15.19 -11.17 19.96
CA THR A 99 13.89 -11.70 20.41
C THR A 99 12.74 -10.74 20.13
N LEU A 100 11.53 -11.29 20.13
CA LEU A 100 10.28 -10.55 20.13
C LEU A 100 9.29 -11.28 21.04
N ASP A 101 8.69 -10.58 22.00
CA ASP A 101 7.78 -11.20 22.98
C ASP A 101 6.30 -10.87 22.75
N ASN A 102 5.99 -9.86 21.92
CA ASN A 102 4.64 -9.41 21.59
C ASN A 102 4.60 -9.01 20.11
N PRO A 103 3.71 -9.54 19.27
CA PRO A 103 2.49 -10.32 19.56
C PRO A 103 2.69 -11.82 19.71
N VAL A 104 3.87 -12.33 19.37
CA VAL A 104 4.20 -13.74 19.52
C VAL A 104 5.60 -13.84 20.06
N THR A 105 5.82 -14.76 21.00
CA THR A 105 7.16 -15.06 21.49
C THR A 105 7.93 -15.79 20.41
N MET A 106 8.95 -15.13 19.88
CA MET A 106 9.84 -15.65 18.85
C MET A 106 11.26 -15.15 19.05
N TYR A 107 12.20 -15.83 18.42
CA TYR A 107 13.58 -15.39 18.37
C TYR A 107 14.21 -15.71 17.02
N VAL A 108 15.19 -14.89 16.66
CA VAL A 108 15.96 -15.02 15.42
C VAL A 108 17.41 -15.32 15.77
N GLY A 109 18.03 -16.19 14.98
CA GLY A 109 19.42 -16.55 15.21
C GLY A 109 20.01 -17.46 14.15
N TYR A 110 21.30 -17.73 14.32
CA TYR A 110 22.07 -18.64 13.48
C TYR A 110 22.69 -19.73 14.36
N PHE A 111 22.22 -20.96 14.13
CA PHE A 111 22.36 -22.05 15.08
C PHE A 111 23.20 -23.19 14.53
N HIS A 112 24.05 -23.75 15.39
CA HIS A 112 24.76 -24.99 15.10
C HIS A 112 23.76 -26.14 14.84
N PRO A 113 24.04 -27.12 13.94
CA PRO A 113 23.11 -28.21 13.63
C PRO A 113 22.53 -28.94 14.84
N LYS A 114 23.36 -29.28 15.84
CA LYS A 114 22.90 -29.85 17.13
C LYS A 114 21.90 -28.97 17.90
N VAL A 115 22.02 -27.65 17.79
CA VAL A 115 21.09 -26.71 18.42
C VAL A 115 19.78 -26.68 17.62
N VAL A 116 19.84 -26.75 16.29
CA VAL A 116 18.64 -26.89 15.44
C VAL A 116 17.88 -28.18 15.76
N GLU A 117 18.58 -29.31 15.93
CA GLU A 117 17.98 -30.57 16.38
C GLU A 117 17.26 -30.42 17.72
N ALA A 118 17.89 -29.75 18.69
CA ALA A 118 17.30 -29.51 20.00
C ALA A 118 16.08 -28.58 19.94
N ILE A 119 16.10 -27.56 19.08
CA ILE A 119 14.95 -26.67 18.82
C ILE A 119 13.79 -27.48 18.25
N ASN A 120 14.04 -28.28 17.22
CA ASN A 120 13.02 -29.10 16.54
C ASN A 120 12.41 -30.16 17.45
N ALA A 121 13.14 -30.62 18.47
CA ALA A 121 12.65 -31.57 19.46
C ALA A 121 11.88 -30.91 20.63
N SER A 122 11.86 -29.57 20.74
CA SER A 122 11.20 -28.89 21.87
C SER A 122 9.67 -28.92 21.77
N PRO A 123 8.94 -29.30 22.84
CA PRO A 123 7.49 -29.28 22.84
C PRO A 123 6.89 -27.86 22.75
N GLU A 124 7.64 -26.82 23.14
CA GLU A 124 7.25 -25.42 23.07
C GLU A 124 7.32 -24.85 21.63
N LEU A 125 7.98 -25.56 20.70
CA LEU A 125 8.14 -25.11 19.33
C LEU A 125 6.77 -25.07 18.63
N LEU A 126 6.44 -23.92 18.03
CA LEU A 126 5.34 -23.83 17.07
C LEU A 126 5.87 -24.07 15.65
N CYS A 127 6.92 -23.36 15.26
CA CYS A 127 7.63 -23.60 14.01
C CYS A 127 9.06 -23.05 14.05
N PHE A 128 9.94 -23.70 13.29
CA PHE A 128 11.22 -23.15 12.88
C PHE A 128 11.14 -22.85 11.39
N THR A 129 11.35 -21.60 11.01
CA THR A 129 11.26 -21.14 9.62
C THR A 129 12.67 -20.81 9.13
N PRO A 130 13.25 -21.62 8.23
CA PRO A 130 14.54 -21.29 7.63
C PRO A 130 14.41 -20.06 6.73
N ASN A 131 15.46 -19.26 6.63
CA ASN A 131 15.42 -18.09 5.77
C ASN A 131 15.64 -18.44 4.31
N ILE A 132 14.65 -18.12 3.50
CA ILE A 132 14.74 -18.17 2.04
C ILE A 132 14.77 -16.76 1.45
N VAL A 133 15.28 -16.67 0.22
CA VAL A 133 15.35 -15.45 -0.59
C VAL A 133 13.94 -15.03 -1.03
N VAL A 134 13.64 -13.74 -0.95
CA VAL A 134 12.49 -13.10 -1.62
C VAL A 134 12.81 -12.98 -3.11
N GLU A 135 11.86 -13.24 -4.01
CA GLU A 135 12.10 -13.16 -5.45
C GLU A 135 11.96 -11.71 -5.97
N LYS A 136 12.87 -11.33 -6.87
CA LYS A 136 12.84 -10.07 -7.62
C LYS A 136 12.33 -10.37 -9.02
N TYR A 137 11.72 -9.37 -9.63
CA TYR A 137 11.43 -9.42 -11.06
C TYR A 137 12.47 -8.56 -11.78
N ASP A 138 13.41 -9.20 -12.47
CA ASP A 138 14.42 -8.54 -13.31
C ASP A 138 13.85 -8.11 -14.67
N ILE A 139 14.30 -6.96 -15.18
CA ILE A 139 13.91 -6.43 -16.51
C ILE A 139 15.10 -5.69 -17.16
N PRO A 140 15.28 -5.79 -18.50
CA PRO A 140 16.31 -5.07 -19.26
C PRO A 140 16.01 -3.58 -19.51
N GLU A 141 17.05 -2.85 -19.91
CA GLU A 141 17.11 -1.40 -20.14
C GLU A 141 16.61 -1.00 -21.54
N GLU A 142 15.72 0.01 -21.63
CA GLU A 142 15.41 0.75 -22.87
C GLU A 142 15.12 2.26 -22.59
N PRO A 143 15.36 3.18 -23.55
CA PRO A 143 15.15 4.62 -23.36
C PRO A 143 13.70 5.09 -23.57
N CYS A 144 13.18 5.94 -22.68
CA CYS A 144 11.84 6.53 -22.71
C CYS A 144 11.77 7.87 -21.93
N SER A 145 10.70 8.64 -22.14
CA SER A 145 10.40 9.87 -21.39
C SER A 145 9.60 9.59 -20.11
N ASN A 146 9.81 10.41 -19.08
CA ASN A 146 9.23 10.24 -17.76
C ASN A 146 7.75 10.71 -17.69
N TRP A 147 6.82 9.77 -17.49
CA TRP A 147 5.38 10.00 -17.61
C TRP A 147 4.55 9.53 -16.39
N GLY A 148 5.07 8.61 -15.57
CA GLY A 148 4.28 7.91 -14.55
C GLY A 148 3.74 8.82 -13.45
N ALA A 149 4.60 9.66 -12.85
CA ALA A 149 4.16 10.63 -11.85
C ALA A 149 3.20 11.67 -12.43
N SER A 150 3.41 12.08 -13.68
CA SER A 150 2.53 13.00 -14.40
C SER A 150 1.12 12.42 -14.55
N LYS A 151 0.99 11.14 -14.91
CA LYS A 151 -0.33 10.50 -15.08
C LYS A 151 -1.11 10.39 -13.77
N VAL A 152 -0.39 10.17 -12.65
CA VAL A 152 -0.98 10.03 -11.31
C VAL A 152 -1.27 11.38 -10.64
N THR A 153 -0.60 12.46 -11.06
CA THR A 153 -0.72 13.79 -10.40
C THR A 153 -1.30 14.91 -11.26
N LEU A 154 -1.42 14.74 -12.58
CA LEU A 154 -2.00 15.75 -13.49
C LEU A 154 -3.36 15.33 -14.06
N SER A 155 -4.18 16.31 -14.45
CA SER A 155 -5.36 16.08 -15.29
C SER A 155 -4.98 15.51 -16.66
N ASP A 156 -5.91 14.82 -17.34
CA ASP A 156 -5.63 14.25 -18.66
C ASP A 156 -5.21 15.32 -19.69
N ASP A 157 -5.84 16.50 -19.68
CA ASP A 157 -5.48 17.61 -20.56
C ASP A 157 -4.06 18.10 -20.31
N ARG A 158 -3.71 18.31 -19.04
CA ARG A 158 -2.38 18.77 -18.65
C ARG A 158 -1.33 17.70 -18.89
N PHE A 159 -1.66 16.44 -18.65
CA PHE A 159 -0.81 15.30 -18.97
C PHE A 159 -0.51 15.27 -20.47
N ASN A 160 -1.54 15.30 -21.33
CA ASN A 160 -1.39 15.26 -22.78
C ASN A 160 -0.59 16.47 -23.32
N GLU A 161 -0.87 17.67 -22.81
CA GLU A 161 -0.12 18.89 -23.13
C GLU A 161 1.37 18.73 -22.78
N ILE A 162 1.68 18.24 -21.58
CA ILE A 162 3.06 18.05 -21.13
C ILE A 162 3.76 16.95 -21.93
N GLN A 163 3.06 15.88 -22.31
CA GLN A 163 3.64 14.86 -23.18
C GLN A 163 4.07 15.46 -24.52
N ILE A 164 3.21 16.25 -25.17
CA ILE A 164 3.52 16.95 -26.43
C ILE A 164 4.72 17.90 -26.24
N LEU A 165 4.73 18.69 -25.15
CA LEU A 165 5.81 19.65 -24.86
C LEU A 165 7.15 18.99 -24.54
N ASN A 166 7.13 17.75 -24.06
CA ASN A 166 8.31 17.01 -23.62
C ASN A 166 8.70 15.84 -24.54
N GLU A 167 8.09 15.70 -25.72
CA GLU A 167 8.46 14.67 -26.72
C GLU A 167 9.98 14.65 -27.03
N ASN A 168 10.67 15.79 -26.86
CA ASN A 168 12.10 15.95 -27.10
C ASN A 168 12.92 16.28 -25.84
N LYS A 169 12.37 16.13 -24.63
CA LYS A 169 13.05 16.38 -23.35
C LYS A 169 13.13 15.09 -22.52
N PRO A 170 14.19 14.27 -22.69
CA PRO A 170 14.42 13.16 -21.78
C PRO A 170 14.53 13.69 -20.34
N ASN A 171 13.95 12.95 -19.39
CA ASN A 171 14.03 13.17 -17.93
C ASN A 171 13.16 14.27 -17.29
N SER A 172 12.10 14.78 -17.92
CA SER A 172 11.17 15.71 -17.23
C SER A 172 10.29 14.98 -16.19
N TRP A 173 10.64 15.01 -14.90
CA TRP A 173 9.77 14.52 -13.81
C TRP A 173 8.67 15.54 -13.48
N VAL A 174 7.70 15.69 -14.36
CA VAL A 174 6.61 16.64 -14.12
C VAL A 174 5.56 16.01 -13.23
N ARG A 175 5.30 16.64 -12.09
CA ARG A 175 4.24 16.25 -11.17
C ARG A 175 3.58 17.49 -10.61
N ASP A 176 2.32 17.36 -10.23
CA ASP A 176 1.64 18.39 -9.46
C ASP A 176 1.24 17.84 -8.10
N THR A 177 2.08 18.14 -7.11
CA THR A 177 1.81 17.75 -5.71
C THR A 177 0.80 18.66 -5.01
N SER A 178 0.29 19.68 -5.70
CA SER A 178 -0.78 20.54 -5.22
C SER A 178 -2.17 20.06 -5.59
N VAL A 179 -2.32 19.09 -6.53
CA VAL A 179 -3.64 18.57 -6.96
C VAL A 179 -4.45 17.97 -5.80
N MET A 180 -3.79 17.48 -4.75
CA MET A 180 -4.45 17.02 -3.52
C MET A 180 -4.27 18.00 -2.35
N GLY A 181 -3.57 19.12 -2.52
CA GLY A 181 -3.28 20.15 -1.51
C GLY A 181 -2.38 19.72 -0.34
N LYS A 182 -2.25 18.42 -0.08
CA LYS A 182 -1.83 17.86 1.21
C LYS A 182 -0.38 17.37 1.27
N LYS A 183 0.24 17.05 0.12
CA LYS A 183 1.65 16.63 -0.02
C LYS A 183 2.12 15.45 0.86
N GLY A 184 1.21 14.74 1.53
CA GLY A 184 1.51 13.60 2.40
C GLY A 184 1.83 13.98 3.85
N GLU A 185 1.55 15.22 4.28
CA GLU A 185 1.79 15.63 5.66
C GLU A 185 1.06 14.73 6.67
N ASN A 186 1.71 14.46 7.81
CA ASN A 186 1.18 13.59 8.87
C ASN A 186 0.78 12.18 8.40
N VAL A 187 1.53 11.64 7.44
CA VAL A 187 1.46 10.23 7.04
C VAL A 187 2.88 9.67 7.04
N THR A 188 3.04 8.44 7.51
CA THR A 188 4.28 7.68 7.44
C THR A 188 4.21 6.66 6.32
N ILE A 189 5.15 6.72 5.37
CA ILE A 189 5.38 5.64 4.39
C ILE A 189 6.53 4.77 4.93
N CYS A 190 6.20 3.54 5.30
CA CYS A 190 7.16 2.52 5.67
C CYS A 190 7.54 1.69 4.44
N ILE A 191 8.83 1.61 4.15
CA ILE A 191 9.38 0.89 3.01
C ILE A 191 10.20 -0.27 3.55
N VAL A 192 9.81 -1.48 3.19
CA VAL A 192 10.58 -2.70 3.45
C VAL A 192 11.08 -3.17 2.10
N ASP A 193 12.38 -3.21 1.87
CA ASP A 193 12.95 -3.46 0.54
C ASP A 193 14.40 -4.02 0.59
N GLY A 194 14.97 -4.37 -0.56
CA GLY A 194 16.36 -4.84 -0.71
C GLY A 194 17.32 -3.77 -1.26
N GLU A 195 18.57 -4.17 -1.48
CA GLU A 195 19.57 -3.47 -2.31
C GLU A 195 20.19 -2.18 -1.81
N GLY A 196 19.82 -1.62 -0.65
CA GLY A 196 20.50 -0.43 -0.12
C GLY A 196 19.72 0.87 -0.32
N TYR A 197 19.99 1.87 0.52
CA TYR A 197 19.31 3.17 0.46
C TYR A 197 20.31 4.34 0.42
N VAL A 198 20.00 5.35 -0.39
CA VAL A 198 20.73 6.63 -0.40
C VAL A 198 19.85 7.81 -0.06
N LYS A 199 20.30 8.61 0.90
CA LYS A 199 19.67 9.87 1.29
C LYS A 199 20.02 11.00 0.32
N ASN A 200 19.50 10.95 -0.92
CA ASN A 200 19.74 11.98 -1.93
C ASN A 200 18.53 12.92 -2.15
N ASP A 201 17.30 12.39 -2.12
CA ASP A 201 16.09 13.18 -2.41
C ASP A 201 15.15 13.29 -1.20
N ILE A 202 15.61 12.98 0.02
CA ILE A 202 14.81 13.14 1.25
C ILE A 202 15.50 14.17 2.15
N GLU A 203 14.92 15.37 2.18
CA GLU A 203 15.34 16.51 3.00
C GLU A 203 15.45 16.17 4.50
N ALA A 204 16.27 16.94 5.22
CA ALA A 204 16.57 16.73 6.64
C ALA A 204 15.51 17.28 7.61
N ASP A 205 14.49 17.99 7.12
CA ASP A 205 13.53 18.77 7.91
C ASP A 205 12.22 18.03 8.27
N ARG A 206 12.00 16.82 7.75
CA ARG A 206 10.85 15.95 8.11
C ARG A 206 11.27 14.64 8.79
N PRO A 207 10.39 14.00 9.61
CA PRO A 207 10.71 12.77 10.31
C PRO A 207 11.12 11.65 9.33
N PHE A 208 12.39 11.26 9.44
CA PHE A 208 13.02 10.29 8.56
C PHE A 208 13.86 9.33 9.39
N THR A 209 13.56 8.04 9.32
CA THR A 209 14.31 7.00 10.04
C THR A 209 14.70 5.86 9.11
N VAL A 210 15.97 5.46 9.18
CA VAL A 210 16.48 4.28 8.48
C VAL A 210 17.01 3.34 9.56
N ASN A 211 16.36 2.19 9.74
CA ASN A 211 16.73 1.21 10.76
C ASN A 211 17.64 0.10 10.21
N ALA A 212 18.48 0.46 9.24
CA ALA A 212 19.42 -0.44 8.58
C ALA A 212 20.74 0.30 8.31
N SER A 213 21.82 -0.48 8.25
CA SER A 213 23.23 -0.13 8.05
C SER A 213 23.64 1.31 7.69
N LYS A 214 24.78 1.73 8.25
CA LYS A 214 25.45 2.99 7.86
C LYS A 214 25.98 2.97 6.42
N LYS A 215 25.95 1.81 5.74
CA LYS A 215 26.42 1.67 4.37
C LYS A 215 25.41 2.28 3.40
N VAL A 216 25.85 3.30 2.69
CA VAL A 216 25.05 4.03 1.70
C VAL A 216 24.90 3.19 0.42
N GLY A 217 23.68 3.14 -0.12
CA GLY A 217 23.39 2.53 -1.43
C GLY A 217 23.86 3.38 -2.63
N LYS A 218 23.22 3.20 -3.78
CA LYS A 218 23.28 4.03 -4.99
C LYS A 218 21.87 4.51 -5.39
N ALA A 219 21.82 5.45 -6.35
CA ALA A 219 20.54 5.96 -6.86
C ALA A 219 19.73 4.87 -7.59
N GLU A 220 20.43 3.92 -8.19
CA GLU A 220 19.89 2.80 -8.95
C GLU A 220 19.43 1.62 -8.08
N ASP A 221 19.77 1.63 -6.78
CA ASP A 221 19.33 0.57 -5.87
C ASP A 221 17.82 0.59 -5.74
N HIS A 222 17.19 -0.58 -5.80
CA HIS A 222 15.73 -0.72 -5.85
C HIS A 222 15.03 0.04 -4.71
N CYS A 223 15.47 -0.09 -3.47
CA CYS A 223 14.92 0.64 -2.33
C CYS A 223 15.02 2.17 -2.49
N THR A 224 16.10 2.70 -3.06
CA THR A 224 16.26 4.14 -3.33
C THR A 224 15.22 4.61 -4.36
N ILE A 225 15.05 3.86 -5.45
CA ILE A 225 14.07 4.17 -6.50
C ILE A 225 12.65 4.19 -5.93
N VAL A 226 12.25 3.11 -5.25
CA VAL A 226 10.93 2.94 -4.61
C VAL A 226 10.65 4.11 -3.66
N THR A 227 11.63 4.47 -2.83
CA THR A 227 11.48 5.57 -1.87
C THR A 227 11.32 6.92 -2.57
N ASN A 228 12.13 7.20 -3.58
CA ASN A 228 12.07 8.45 -4.31
C ASN A 228 10.75 8.61 -5.08
N ILE A 229 10.23 7.56 -5.69
CA ILE A 229 8.92 7.58 -6.36
C ILE A 229 7.79 7.85 -5.36
N ALA A 230 7.80 7.19 -4.21
CA ALA A 230 6.72 7.36 -3.23
C ALA A 230 6.73 8.78 -2.64
N CYS A 231 7.90 9.26 -2.24
CA CYS A 231 7.99 10.42 -1.35
C CYS A 231 9.28 11.24 -1.45
N GLY A 232 10.10 11.08 -2.49
CA GLY A 232 11.21 12.00 -2.77
C GLY A 232 10.76 13.46 -2.81
N GLN A 233 11.63 14.37 -2.39
CA GLN A 233 11.35 15.80 -2.33
C GLN A 233 11.10 16.35 -3.72
N ASN A 234 11.92 15.96 -4.70
CA ASN A 234 11.84 16.43 -6.08
C ASN A 234 11.02 15.49 -6.97
N HIS A 235 11.00 14.18 -6.66
CA HIS A 235 10.39 13.17 -7.53
C HIS A 235 9.20 12.42 -6.90
N GLY A 236 8.96 12.55 -5.60
CA GLY A 236 7.92 11.79 -4.91
C GLY A 236 6.51 12.24 -5.20
N ILE A 237 5.54 11.33 -5.08
CA ILE A 237 4.13 11.72 -5.10
C ILE A 237 3.73 12.43 -3.79
N ALA A 238 4.28 12.01 -2.65
CA ALA A 238 4.04 12.58 -1.32
C ALA A 238 5.33 13.13 -0.67
N PRO A 239 5.82 14.30 -1.12
CA PRO A 239 7.13 14.83 -0.71
C PRO A 239 7.21 15.26 0.77
N LYS A 240 6.09 15.35 1.50
CA LYS A 240 6.07 15.71 2.93
C LYS A 240 5.71 14.55 3.85
N ALA A 241 5.53 13.33 3.33
CA ALA A 241 5.32 12.15 4.16
C ALA A 241 6.54 11.84 5.04
N SER A 242 6.32 11.43 6.28
CA SER A 242 7.39 10.83 7.07
C SER A 242 7.81 9.49 6.45
N VAL A 243 9.07 9.11 6.60
CA VAL A 243 9.59 7.89 5.99
C VAL A 243 10.28 7.02 7.02
N LYS A 244 9.97 5.73 6.97
CA LYS A 244 10.69 4.69 7.70
C LYS A 244 11.16 3.59 6.76
N ILE A 245 12.47 3.39 6.67
CA ILE A 245 13.06 2.42 5.75
C ILE A 245 13.70 1.27 6.52
N HIS A 246 13.33 0.05 6.13
CA HIS A 246 14.00 -1.20 6.46
C HIS A 246 14.54 -1.80 5.16
N TYR A 247 15.84 -1.70 4.95
CA TYR A 247 16.47 -2.26 3.75
C TYR A 247 17.51 -3.33 4.07
N PHE A 248 17.64 -4.32 3.18
CA PHE A 248 18.64 -5.39 3.29
C PHE A 248 19.91 -5.07 2.46
N VAL A 249 21.11 -5.33 3.00
CA VAL A 249 22.37 -5.21 2.26
C VAL A 249 22.65 -6.51 1.51
N GLY A 250 22.64 -6.44 0.18
CA GLY A 250 22.78 -7.60 -0.70
C GLY A 250 21.69 -7.61 -1.74
N THR A 251 21.61 -8.69 -2.52
CA THR A 251 20.73 -8.75 -3.68
C THR A 251 19.25 -8.81 -3.31
N MET A 252 18.84 -9.46 -2.20
CA MET A 252 17.43 -9.59 -1.84
C MET A 252 17.15 -9.69 -0.35
N PRO A 253 16.02 -9.14 0.15
CA PRO A 253 15.57 -9.43 1.51
C PRO A 253 15.25 -10.92 1.65
N THR A 254 15.32 -11.43 2.87
CA THR A 254 14.84 -12.77 3.20
C THR A 254 13.51 -12.67 3.91
N GLN A 255 12.76 -13.77 3.95
CA GLN A 255 11.56 -13.83 4.77
C GLN A 255 11.84 -13.49 6.26
N GLY A 256 12.98 -13.94 6.79
CA GLY A 256 13.38 -13.61 8.15
C GLY A 256 13.55 -12.11 8.35
N PHE A 257 14.21 -11.44 7.40
CA PHE A 257 14.37 -9.99 7.42
C PHE A 257 13.02 -9.26 7.40
N VAL A 258 12.12 -9.66 6.51
CA VAL A 258 10.77 -9.07 6.40
C VAL A 258 9.99 -9.25 7.70
N THR A 259 10.01 -10.44 8.29
CA THR A 259 9.36 -10.74 9.57
C THR A 259 9.87 -9.79 10.65
N CYS A 260 11.19 -9.66 10.79
CA CYS A 260 11.80 -8.74 11.74
C CYS A 260 11.44 -7.27 11.47
N ALA A 261 11.38 -6.85 10.21
CA ALA A 261 11.00 -5.49 9.83
C ALA A 261 9.55 -5.16 10.21
N LEU A 262 8.60 -6.08 9.95
CA LEU A 262 7.19 -5.90 10.34
C LEU A 262 7.01 -5.90 11.87
N SER A 263 7.73 -6.76 12.59
CA SER A 263 7.74 -6.73 14.06
C SER A 263 8.32 -5.42 14.61
N GLY A 264 9.41 -4.92 14.03
CA GLY A 264 9.98 -3.62 14.38
C GLY A 264 9.09 -2.44 14.00
N LEU A 265 8.24 -2.58 12.98
CA LEU A 265 7.18 -1.63 12.66
C LEU A 265 6.11 -1.64 13.76
N GLN A 266 5.60 -2.80 14.14
CA GLN A 266 4.60 -2.94 15.20
C GLN A 266 5.07 -2.30 16.52
N LEU A 267 6.29 -2.61 16.96
CA LEU A 267 6.86 -2.02 18.18
C LEU A 267 7.00 -0.50 18.06
N ALA A 268 7.32 0.04 16.89
CA ALA A 268 7.37 1.48 16.69
C ALA A 268 5.99 2.14 16.78
N ILE A 269 4.95 1.46 16.31
CA ILE A 269 3.56 1.92 16.43
C ILE A 269 3.14 1.92 17.90
N GLN A 270 3.32 0.79 18.61
CA GLN A 270 2.98 0.65 20.03
C GLN A 270 3.67 1.69 20.92
N ASN A 271 4.90 2.07 20.56
CA ASN A 271 5.67 3.08 21.27
C ASN A 271 5.44 4.51 20.76
N ASN A 272 4.44 4.75 19.91
CA ASN A 272 4.11 6.06 19.31
C ASN A 272 5.31 6.75 18.64
N LYS A 273 6.20 5.98 18.02
CA LYS A 273 7.42 6.47 17.34
C LYS A 273 7.17 6.89 15.88
N LEU A 274 5.96 6.69 15.35
CA LEU A 274 5.60 7.01 13.98
C LEU A 274 4.41 7.97 13.94
N PRO A 275 4.50 9.07 13.17
CA PRO A 275 3.39 10.01 13.04
C PRO A 275 2.30 9.51 12.09
N GLY A 276 1.05 9.79 12.47
CA GLY A 276 -0.12 9.69 11.60
C GLY A 276 -0.43 8.31 11.02
N ARG A 277 -1.12 8.28 9.88
CA ARG A 277 -1.46 7.03 9.17
C ARG A 277 -0.21 6.36 8.63
N ILE A 278 -0.20 5.03 8.56
CA ILE A 278 0.95 4.26 8.12
C ILE A 278 0.60 3.51 6.84
N ILE A 279 1.39 3.75 5.79
CA ILE A 279 1.35 3.00 4.54
C ILE A 279 2.58 2.10 4.51
N LEU A 280 2.39 0.80 4.32
CA LEU A 280 3.47 -0.17 4.20
C LEU A 280 3.64 -0.54 2.72
N ASN A 281 4.72 -0.06 2.09
CA ASN A 281 5.05 -0.42 0.72
C ASN A 281 5.90 -1.70 0.69
N MET A 282 5.43 -2.69 -0.05
CA MET A 282 6.07 -3.99 -0.29
C MET A 282 6.23 -4.20 -1.81
N SER A 283 7.28 -3.60 -2.37
CA SER A 283 7.57 -3.64 -3.80
C SER A 283 8.29 -4.94 -4.25
N TRP A 284 7.88 -6.08 -3.70
CA TRP A 284 8.46 -7.41 -3.91
C TRP A 284 7.42 -8.52 -3.59
N GLY A 285 7.77 -9.79 -3.85
CA GLY A 285 6.92 -10.93 -3.53
C GLY A 285 7.71 -12.15 -3.06
N LEU A 286 7.07 -12.99 -2.25
CA LEU A 286 7.55 -14.26 -1.72
C LEU A 286 6.74 -15.39 -2.32
N GLY A 287 7.36 -16.20 -3.18
CA GLY A 287 6.78 -17.47 -3.62
C GLY A 287 6.59 -18.42 -2.43
N ASP A 288 5.40 -19.00 -2.29
CA ASP A 288 5.14 -20.05 -1.29
C ASP A 288 5.66 -21.38 -1.85
N GLN A 289 6.99 -21.52 -1.96
CA GLN A 289 7.64 -22.73 -2.46
C GLN A 289 7.43 -23.92 -1.50
N GLU A 290 7.15 -23.64 -0.22
CA GLU A 290 6.91 -24.64 0.84
C GLU A 290 5.71 -24.20 1.71
N PRO A 291 4.61 -24.98 1.77
CA PRO A 291 3.41 -24.61 2.51
C PRO A 291 3.69 -24.22 3.95
N GLY A 292 3.29 -23.00 4.33
CA GLY A 292 3.43 -22.50 5.71
C GLY A 292 4.70 -21.67 5.95
N THR A 293 5.54 -21.51 4.93
CA THR A 293 6.74 -20.65 4.97
C THR A 293 6.35 -19.24 5.40
N VAL A 294 5.31 -18.65 4.79
CA VAL A 294 4.89 -17.28 5.10
C VAL A 294 3.98 -17.13 6.33
N ARG A 295 3.69 -18.20 7.10
CA ARG A 295 2.66 -18.17 8.15
C ARG A 295 2.92 -17.11 9.23
N THR A 296 4.15 -17.04 9.75
CA THR A 296 4.51 -16.08 10.82
C THR A 296 4.44 -14.64 10.33
N VAL A 297 4.96 -14.37 9.14
CA VAL A 297 4.95 -13.02 8.57
C VAL A 297 3.54 -12.57 8.20
N SER A 298 2.70 -13.48 7.70
CA SER A 298 1.28 -13.23 7.41
C SER A 298 0.50 -12.89 8.67
N TYR A 299 0.72 -13.64 9.76
CA TYR A 299 0.08 -13.34 11.04
C TYR A 299 0.43 -11.94 11.55
N ILE A 300 1.70 -11.52 11.47
CA ILE A 300 2.12 -10.18 11.88
C ILE A 300 1.48 -9.12 10.98
N LEU A 301 1.49 -9.31 9.66
CA LEU A 301 0.88 -8.37 8.70
C LEU A 301 -0.63 -8.21 8.97
N GLN A 302 -1.35 -9.31 9.15
CA GLN A 302 -2.79 -9.30 9.45
C GLN A 302 -3.11 -8.56 10.77
N ARG A 303 -2.27 -8.71 11.80
CA ARG A 303 -2.42 -7.93 13.04
C ARG A 303 -2.14 -6.45 12.83
N LEU A 304 -1.11 -6.11 12.06
CA LEU A 304 -0.83 -4.72 11.71
C LEU A 304 -2.03 -4.07 11.01
N ILE A 305 -2.66 -4.77 10.06
CA ILE A 305 -3.84 -4.28 9.35
C ILE A 305 -5.01 -4.10 10.32
N LYS A 306 -5.35 -5.14 11.09
CA LYS A 306 -6.57 -5.17 11.91
C LYS A 306 -6.50 -4.32 13.18
N GLU A 307 -5.36 -4.33 13.87
CA GLU A 307 -5.21 -3.68 15.18
C GLU A 307 -4.66 -2.25 15.08
N TYR A 308 -3.90 -1.98 14.02
CA TYR A 308 -3.20 -0.70 13.85
C TYR A 308 -3.61 0.07 12.60
N ASN A 309 -4.52 -0.47 11.79
CA ASN A 309 -5.06 0.16 10.58
C ASN A 309 -3.96 0.64 9.62
N ILE A 310 -2.88 -0.15 9.49
CA ILE A 310 -1.87 0.09 8.45
C ILE A 310 -2.48 -0.20 7.08
N ILE A 311 -1.96 0.49 6.06
CA ILE A 311 -2.38 0.31 4.68
C ILE A 311 -1.25 -0.38 3.91
N PRO A 312 -1.30 -1.71 3.70
CA PRO A 312 -0.29 -2.40 2.90
C PRO A 312 -0.55 -2.18 1.43
N VAL A 313 0.52 -1.85 0.69
CA VAL A 313 0.51 -1.69 -0.77
C VAL A 313 1.59 -2.60 -1.32
N ALA A 314 1.18 -3.61 -2.10
CA ALA A 314 2.07 -4.59 -2.67
C ALA A 314 2.16 -4.45 -4.18
N ALA A 315 3.36 -4.65 -4.73
CA ALA A 315 3.51 -4.84 -6.17
C ALA A 315 2.83 -6.16 -6.59
N ALA A 316 2.04 -6.19 -7.67
CA ALA A 316 1.36 -7.42 -8.10
C ALA A 316 2.32 -8.56 -8.49
N GLY A 317 3.55 -8.21 -8.88
CA GLY A 317 4.56 -9.15 -9.32
C GLY A 317 4.19 -9.82 -10.65
N ASN A 318 4.83 -10.94 -10.93
CA ASN A 318 4.67 -11.72 -12.17
C ASN A 318 4.24 -13.19 -11.89
N SER A 319 4.07 -13.59 -10.61
CA SER A 319 3.74 -14.97 -10.20
C SER A 319 2.61 -15.12 -9.16
N GLY A 320 1.98 -14.03 -8.68
CA GLY A 320 0.81 -14.10 -7.78
C GLY A 320 1.07 -14.68 -6.38
N ALA A 321 2.04 -14.11 -5.67
CA ALA A 321 2.63 -14.66 -4.45
C ALA A 321 2.13 -13.99 -3.15
N TRP A 322 2.81 -14.19 -2.02
CA TRP A 322 2.62 -13.37 -0.80
C TRP A 322 3.47 -12.08 -0.93
N PRO A 323 3.03 -10.89 -0.49
CA PRO A 323 1.82 -10.59 0.27
C PRO A 323 0.58 -10.34 -0.60
N GLN A 324 0.64 -10.54 -1.91
CA GLN A 324 -0.44 -10.19 -2.84
C GLN A 324 -1.73 -10.98 -2.57
N CYS A 325 -1.65 -12.18 -1.99
CA CYS A 325 -2.80 -12.99 -1.61
C CYS A 325 -3.41 -12.66 -0.24
N GLU A 326 -2.83 -11.73 0.52
CA GLU A 326 -3.29 -11.41 1.87
C GLU A 326 -4.51 -10.48 1.88
N PRO A 327 -5.58 -10.81 2.63
CA PRO A 327 -6.72 -9.92 2.81
C PRO A 327 -6.30 -8.54 3.33
N GLY A 328 -6.85 -7.48 2.73
CA GLY A 328 -6.58 -6.10 3.11
C GLY A 328 -5.28 -5.52 2.55
N VAL A 329 -4.52 -6.25 1.72
CA VAL A 329 -3.38 -5.71 0.95
C VAL A 329 -3.89 -5.11 -0.36
N ILE A 330 -3.48 -3.88 -0.67
CA ILE A 330 -3.77 -3.24 -1.95
C ILE A 330 -2.71 -3.68 -2.97
N VAL A 331 -3.12 -4.47 -3.96
CA VAL A 331 -2.24 -5.07 -4.96
C VAL A 331 -2.21 -4.24 -6.23
N VAL A 332 -1.00 -3.82 -6.62
CA VAL A 332 -0.78 -2.86 -7.70
C VAL A 332 -0.13 -3.51 -8.92
N GLY A 333 -0.91 -3.66 -9.98
CA GLY A 333 -0.42 -4.03 -11.30
C GLY A 333 0.24 -2.85 -12.03
N ASN A 334 0.99 -3.14 -13.09
CA ASN A 334 1.67 -2.09 -13.86
C ASN A 334 1.13 -1.97 -15.29
N THR A 335 0.96 -0.73 -15.74
CA THR A 335 0.55 -0.39 -17.10
C THR A 335 1.56 0.51 -17.80
N ASP A 336 1.53 0.47 -19.12
CA ASP A 336 2.24 1.40 -19.98
C ASP A 336 1.53 2.76 -20.13
N LYS A 337 2.16 3.69 -20.87
CA LYS A 337 1.63 5.04 -21.12
C LYS A 337 0.28 5.06 -21.85
N LYS A 338 -0.06 3.96 -22.55
CA LYS A 338 -1.34 3.78 -23.24
C LYS A 338 -2.39 3.14 -22.34
N GLY A 339 -2.04 2.82 -21.10
CA GLY A 339 -2.90 2.16 -20.12
C GLY A 339 -3.03 0.65 -20.35
N LYS A 340 -2.19 0.05 -21.18
CA LYS A 340 -2.16 -1.40 -21.39
C LYS A 340 -1.37 -2.10 -20.29
N ILE A 341 -1.80 -3.28 -19.89
CA ILE A 341 -1.04 -4.10 -18.94
C ILE A 341 0.30 -4.47 -19.58
N ASN A 342 1.39 -4.27 -18.84
CA ASN A 342 2.68 -4.79 -19.26
C ASN A 342 2.68 -6.32 -19.20
N GLN A 343 3.29 -6.97 -20.19
CA GLN A 343 3.34 -8.43 -20.28
C GLN A 343 3.91 -9.12 -19.03
N GLN A 344 4.76 -8.42 -18.26
CA GLN A 344 5.34 -8.94 -17.04
C GLN A 344 4.41 -8.77 -15.83
N SER A 345 3.48 -7.82 -15.85
CA SER A 345 2.55 -7.62 -14.72
C SER A 345 1.56 -8.78 -14.58
N CYS A 346 1.37 -9.24 -13.35
CA CYS A 346 0.19 -10.02 -13.00
C CYS A 346 -1.11 -9.25 -13.33
N TYR A 347 -2.15 -10.03 -13.58
CA TYR A 347 -3.52 -9.60 -13.80
C TYR A 347 -4.45 -10.63 -13.17
N GLY A 348 -5.71 -10.26 -12.96
CA GLY A 348 -6.68 -11.16 -12.35
C GLY A 348 -7.42 -10.52 -11.18
N PRO A 349 -8.29 -11.30 -10.50
CA PRO A 349 -9.07 -10.82 -9.36
C PRO A 349 -8.26 -10.41 -8.14
N LEU A 350 -6.99 -10.84 -8.04
CA LEU A 350 -6.08 -10.45 -6.97
C LEU A 350 -5.38 -9.11 -7.22
N VAL A 351 -5.52 -8.51 -8.41
CA VAL A 351 -4.97 -7.18 -8.69
C VAL A 351 -6.08 -6.16 -8.48
N ASP A 352 -5.93 -5.34 -7.45
CA ASP A 352 -6.92 -4.31 -7.11
C ASP A 352 -6.91 -3.15 -8.10
N VAL A 353 -5.72 -2.66 -8.44
CA VAL A 353 -5.59 -1.45 -9.25
C VAL A 353 -4.29 -1.49 -10.05
N TYR A 354 -4.24 -0.75 -11.15
CA TYR A 354 -3.03 -0.59 -11.94
C TYR A 354 -2.47 0.82 -11.78
N ALA A 355 -1.16 0.96 -11.88
CA ALA A 355 -0.51 2.27 -11.95
C ALA A 355 0.59 2.26 -13.01
N PRO A 356 1.06 3.44 -13.45
CA PRO A 356 2.23 3.53 -14.30
C PRO A 356 3.42 2.77 -13.73
N GLY A 357 3.95 1.82 -14.48
CA GLY A 357 5.15 1.09 -14.05
C GLY A 357 5.94 0.50 -15.20
N THR A 358 5.63 0.86 -16.44
CA THR A 358 6.49 0.58 -17.59
C THR A 358 7.20 1.86 -17.98
N ASP A 359 8.48 1.75 -18.33
CA ASP A 359 9.26 2.86 -18.87
C ASP A 359 9.28 4.05 -17.89
N ILE A 360 9.64 3.76 -16.63
CA ILE A 360 9.72 4.74 -15.55
C ILE A 360 11.17 5.17 -15.37
N ALA A 361 11.43 6.47 -15.49
CA ALA A 361 12.76 7.02 -15.23
C ALA A 361 13.20 6.80 -13.78
N VAL A 362 14.49 6.63 -13.54
CA VAL A 362 15.04 6.50 -12.20
C VAL A 362 15.38 7.89 -11.63
N PRO A 363 14.77 8.33 -10.51
CA PRO A 363 15.11 9.59 -9.88
C PRO A 363 16.62 9.73 -9.57
N GLY A 364 17.26 10.77 -10.09
CA GLY A 364 18.69 11.01 -9.88
C GLY A 364 19.64 10.15 -10.71
N SER A 365 19.12 9.40 -11.69
CA SER A 365 19.91 8.62 -12.66
C SER A 365 19.39 8.85 -14.09
N ASN A 366 20.15 8.39 -15.08
CA ASN A 366 19.72 8.37 -16.49
C ASN A 366 19.09 7.03 -16.89
N LEU A 367 18.96 6.11 -15.94
CA LEU A 367 18.35 4.80 -16.16
C LEU A 367 16.82 4.90 -16.19
N ILE A 368 16.24 3.89 -16.83
CA ILE A 368 14.82 3.64 -16.90
C ILE A 368 14.58 2.21 -16.49
N THR A 369 13.45 2.00 -15.83
CA THR A 369 13.09 0.70 -15.31
C THR A 369 11.58 0.47 -15.47
N SER A 370 11.22 -0.81 -15.55
CA SER A 370 9.85 -1.26 -15.64
C SER A 370 9.60 -2.26 -14.52
N GLY A 371 8.37 -2.37 -14.04
CA GLY A 371 8.00 -3.29 -12.98
C GLY A 371 6.82 -2.81 -12.13
N THR A 372 6.08 -3.77 -11.56
CA THR A 372 5.07 -3.51 -10.54
C THR A 372 5.66 -2.86 -9.30
N SER A 373 6.95 -3.07 -9.05
CA SER A 373 7.72 -2.44 -7.98
C SER A 373 7.87 -0.92 -8.12
N PHE A 374 7.64 -0.37 -9.31
CA PHE A 374 7.63 1.09 -9.54
C PHE A 374 6.22 1.65 -9.62
N ALA A 375 5.22 0.80 -9.87
CA ALA A 375 3.80 1.13 -9.80
C ALA A 375 3.33 1.24 -8.33
N ALA A 376 3.66 0.28 -7.48
CA ALA A 376 3.30 0.26 -6.05
C ALA A 376 3.69 1.52 -5.26
N PRO A 377 4.90 2.10 -5.39
CA PRO A 377 5.26 3.34 -4.72
C PRO A 377 4.47 4.55 -5.21
N LEU A 378 4.05 4.60 -6.48
CA LEU A 378 3.16 5.68 -6.97
C LEU A 378 1.82 5.64 -6.22
N VAL A 379 1.24 4.46 -6.05
CA VAL A 379 -0.01 4.26 -5.29
C VAL A 379 0.20 4.58 -3.81
N SER A 380 1.33 4.16 -3.23
CA SER A 380 1.68 4.46 -1.84
C SER A 380 1.74 5.97 -1.59
N GLY A 381 2.42 6.73 -2.45
CA GLY A 381 2.48 8.18 -2.33
C GLY A 381 1.14 8.86 -2.65
N PHE A 382 0.35 8.32 -3.58
CA PHE A 382 -1.00 8.80 -3.85
C PHE A 382 -1.91 8.66 -2.61
N LEU A 383 -1.90 7.47 -1.99
CA LEU A 383 -2.63 7.20 -0.76
C LEU A 383 -2.13 8.06 0.39
N ALA A 384 -0.83 8.37 0.47
CA ALA A 384 -0.32 9.28 1.48
C ALA A 384 -0.90 10.69 1.32
N ASN A 385 -1.05 11.18 0.10
CA ASN A 385 -1.73 12.45 -0.14
C ASN A 385 -3.23 12.40 0.23
N LEU A 386 -3.91 11.28 -0.05
CA LEU A 386 -5.32 11.10 0.29
C LEU A 386 -5.55 11.06 1.81
N LEU A 387 -4.71 10.31 2.52
CA LEU A 387 -4.76 10.12 3.97
C LEU A 387 -4.18 11.27 4.78
N SER A 388 -3.45 12.16 4.12
CA SER A 388 -2.89 13.34 4.76
C SER A 388 -4.01 14.24 5.26
N SER A 389 -3.86 14.70 6.50
CA SER A 389 -4.85 15.51 7.20
C SER A 389 -4.22 16.86 7.54
N GLU A 390 -4.66 17.94 6.88
CA GLU A 390 -4.50 19.28 7.45
C GLU A 390 -5.68 19.51 8.40
N GLY A 391 -5.49 19.27 9.71
CA GLY A 391 -6.45 19.63 10.77
C GLY A 391 -7.79 18.87 10.78
N HIS A 392 -8.15 18.28 11.93
CA HIS A 392 -9.51 17.83 12.31
C HIS A 392 -10.39 17.04 11.30
N ASP A 393 -9.83 16.53 10.21
CA ASP A 393 -10.56 15.73 9.21
C ASP A 393 -10.64 14.26 9.69
N SER A 394 -11.46 14.02 10.71
CA SER A 394 -11.59 12.73 11.42
C SER A 394 -12.04 11.56 10.52
N HIS A 395 -12.49 11.84 9.29
CA HIS A 395 -13.01 10.85 8.36
C HIS A 395 -11.93 9.95 7.74
N PHE A 396 -10.71 10.45 7.52
CA PHE A 396 -9.59 9.66 6.98
C PHE A 396 -8.74 9.01 8.07
N ALA A 397 -9.00 9.30 9.34
CA ALA A 397 -8.27 8.69 10.45
C ALA A 397 -8.61 7.19 10.61
N THR A 398 -9.84 6.79 10.29
CA THR A 398 -10.33 5.42 10.52
C THR A 398 -10.49 4.60 9.25
N ILE A 399 -10.35 5.19 8.05
CA ILE A 399 -10.58 4.47 6.80
C ILE A 399 -9.63 3.28 6.65
N THR A 400 -10.19 2.12 6.34
CA THR A 400 -9.48 0.84 6.17
C THR A 400 -8.84 0.73 4.79
N SER A 401 -7.94 -0.23 4.60
CA SER A 401 -7.35 -0.52 3.28
C SER A 401 -8.39 -0.99 2.26
N GLU A 402 -9.40 -1.73 2.69
CA GLU A 402 -10.51 -2.19 1.84
C GLU A 402 -11.37 -1.00 1.35
N GLU A 403 -11.72 -0.09 2.24
CA GLU A 403 -12.44 1.13 1.88
C GLU A 403 -11.61 2.03 0.95
N LEU A 404 -10.30 2.16 1.20
CA LEU A 404 -9.40 2.89 0.30
C LEU A 404 -9.31 2.23 -1.08
N CYS A 405 -9.21 0.90 -1.16
CA CYS A 405 -9.22 0.15 -2.42
C CYS A 405 -10.49 0.47 -3.23
N LYS A 406 -11.65 0.40 -2.58
CA LYS A 406 -12.93 0.77 -3.19
C LYS A 406 -12.93 2.22 -3.68
N MET A 407 -12.43 3.16 -2.89
CA MET A 407 -12.30 4.56 -3.30
C MET A 407 -11.38 4.72 -4.52
N LEU A 408 -10.24 4.03 -4.58
CA LEU A 408 -9.34 4.06 -5.73
C LEU A 408 -10.05 3.56 -7.00
N LEU A 409 -10.77 2.45 -6.88
CA LEU A 409 -11.53 1.86 -7.99
C LEU A 409 -12.65 2.76 -8.50
N GLU A 410 -13.45 3.32 -7.59
CA GLU A 410 -14.64 4.09 -7.92
C GLU A 410 -14.32 5.53 -8.31
N SER A 411 -13.30 6.11 -7.70
CA SER A 411 -13.04 7.54 -7.76
C SER A 411 -11.70 7.89 -8.39
N PHE A 412 -10.64 7.11 -8.20
CA PHE A 412 -9.29 7.54 -8.60
C PHE A 412 -8.65 6.70 -9.71
N SER A 413 -9.46 5.94 -10.44
CA SER A 413 -8.99 5.12 -11.56
C SER A 413 -9.93 5.18 -12.76
N VAL A 414 -9.38 4.93 -13.94
CA VAL A 414 -10.13 4.84 -15.19
C VAL A 414 -9.90 3.49 -15.82
N LYS A 415 -10.96 2.95 -16.44
CA LYS A 415 -10.82 1.76 -17.27
C LYS A 415 -9.96 2.10 -18.49
N THR A 416 -8.85 1.38 -18.64
CA THR A 416 -7.86 1.60 -19.70
C THR A 416 -7.72 0.41 -20.64
N ASP A 417 -7.96 -0.80 -20.14
CA ASP A 417 -7.82 -2.04 -20.89
C ASP A 417 -8.70 -3.14 -20.28
N GLN A 418 -8.64 -4.36 -20.80
CA GLN A 418 -9.26 -5.55 -20.23
C GLN A 418 -8.30 -6.74 -20.28
N TRP A 419 -8.29 -7.55 -19.23
CA TRP A 419 -7.58 -8.83 -19.22
C TRP A 419 -8.57 -9.98 -19.31
N LYS A 420 -8.14 -11.11 -19.87
CA LYS A 420 -8.95 -12.35 -19.92
C LYS A 420 -8.11 -13.50 -19.40
N ALA A 421 -8.57 -14.14 -18.33
CA ALA A 421 -7.97 -15.38 -17.87
C ALA A 421 -8.57 -16.57 -18.64
N PRO A 422 -7.78 -17.58 -19.05
CA PRO A 422 -8.29 -18.75 -19.76
C PRO A 422 -9.41 -19.49 -19.01
N ASN A 423 -9.37 -19.44 -17.67
CA ASN A 423 -10.29 -20.15 -16.78
C ASN A 423 -11.46 -19.29 -16.29
N LEU A 424 -11.57 -18.02 -16.70
CA LEU A 424 -12.68 -17.15 -16.33
C LEU A 424 -13.57 -16.86 -17.53
N LEU A 425 -14.88 -16.97 -17.31
CA LEU A 425 -15.91 -16.76 -18.34
C LEU A 425 -15.94 -15.32 -18.86
N PHE A 426 -15.60 -14.35 -18.02
CA PHE A 426 -15.65 -12.93 -18.36
C PHE A 426 -14.28 -12.26 -18.17
N PRO A 427 -13.89 -11.34 -19.08
CA PRO A 427 -12.70 -10.54 -18.88
C PRO A 427 -12.88 -9.61 -17.66
N GLY A 428 -11.78 -9.30 -16.98
CA GLY A 428 -11.73 -8.27 -15.96
C GLY A 428 -11.28 -6.93 -16.53
N ASP A 429 -11.68 -5.85 -15.86
CA ASP A 429 -11.30 -4.49 -16.25
C ASP A 429 -9.92 -4.12 -15.68
N VAL A 430 -9.11 -3.48 -16.50
CA VAL A 430 -7.86 -2.85 -16.08
C VAL A 430 -8.20 -1.42 -15.71
N ARG A 431 -8.05 -1.07 -14.44
CA ARG A 431 -8.31 0.28 -13.94
C ARG A 431 -7.01 0.92 -13.49
N THR A 432 -6.50 1.85 -14.30
CA THR A 432 -5.26 2.57 -14.01
C THR A 432 -5.54 3.81 -13.16
N ILE A 433 -4.79 4.02 -12.08
CA ILE A 433 -4.87 5.23 -11.26
C ILE A 433 -4.52 6.45 -12.11
N THR A 434 -5.30 7.50 -11.94
CA THR A 434 -5.00 8.81 -12.51
C THR A 434 -5.22 9.90 -11.46
N ALA A 435 -4.66 11.08 -11.71
CA ALA A 435 -4.97 12.26 -10.90
C ALA A 435 -6.40 12.77 -11.09
N ARG A 436 -7.29 11.98 -11.73
CA ARG A 436 -8.71 12.14 -11.49
C ARG A 436 -8.93 11.98 -9.99
N MET A 437 -8.87 13.08 -9.25
CA MET A 437 -10.14 13.52 -8.74
C MET A 437 -11.02 13.62 -9.99
N PRO A 438 -12.04 12.77 -10.21
CA PRO A 438 -13.28 13.41 -10.57
C PRO A 438 -13.35 14.51 -9.52
N LYS A 439 -13.40 15.80 -9.90
CA LYS A 439 -14.17 16.70 -9.03
C LYS A 439 -15.51 16.01 -9.04
N PRO A 440 -15.77 15.14 -8.08
CA PRO A 440 -16.93 14.37 -8.24
C PRO A 440 -17.99 15.32 -7.74
N ASP A 441 -19.15 15.20 -8.29
CA ASP A 441 -20.31 15.68 -7.58
C ASP A 441 -20.50 14.84 -6.26
N PHE A 442 -19.45 14.39 -5.55
CA PHE A 442 -19.53 13.58 -4.31
C PHE A 442 -19.80 14.44 -3.08
N ASP A 443 -19.53 15.75 -3.12
CA ASP A 443 -19.94 16.69 -2.07
C ASP A 443 -21.17 17.54 -2.49
N ALA A 444 -21.74 17.24 -3.66
CA ALA A 444 -22.83 18.02 -4.25
C ALA A 444 -24.04 17.15 -4.57
N LEU A 445 -25.21 17.58 -4.12
CA LEU A 445 -26.47 17.02 -4.58
C LEU A 445 -26.60 17.32 -6.09
N THR A 446 -26.77 16.28 -6.92
CA THR A 446 -26.96 16.43 -8.38
C THR A 446 -28.38 16.09 -8.78
N ILE A 447 -29.02 17.01 -9.51
CA ILE A 447 -30.32 16.75 -10.16
C ILE A 447 -30.08 16.52 -11.64
N THR A 448 -30.49 15.37 -12.16
CA THR A 448 -30.46 15.03 -13.59
C THR A 448 -31.88 14.89 -14.11
N VAL A 449 -32.18 15.58 -15.21
CA VAL A 449 -33.44 15.43 -15.95
C VAL A 449 -33.09 14.99 -17.37
N SER A 450 -33.72 13.92 -17.85
CA SER A 450 -33.56 13.44 -19.23
C SER A 450 -34.93 13.42 -19.89
N ILE A 451 -35.11 14.23 -20.94
CA ILE A 451 -36.36 14.38 -21.67
C ILE A 451 -36.09 13.97 -23.12
N LYS A 452 -36.36 12.70 -23.43
CA LYS A 452 -36.22 12.19 -24.80
C LYS A 452 -37.59 11.84 -25.34
N SER A 453 -37.86 12.23 -26.58
CA SER A 453 -39.02 11.79 -27.33
C SER A 453 -38.97 10.28 -27.45
N PRO A 454 -40.00 9.56 -26.98
CA PRO A 454 -40.02 8.13 -27.16
C PRO A 454 -40.16 7.81 -28.65
N HIS A 455 -39.34 6.89 -29.16
CA HIS A 455 -39.48 6.37 -30.51
C HIS A 455 -40.67 5.40 -30.53
N PHE A 456 -41.87 5.91 -30.79
CA PHE A 456 -43.07 5.08 -30.96
C PHE A 456 -43.46 4.96 -32.44
N PRO A 457 -43.52 3.74 -33.00
CA PRO A 457 -43.92 3.52 -34.39
C PRO A 457 -45.43 3.62 -34.67
N TYR A 458 -46.29 3.94 -33.69
CA TYR A 458 -47.74 4.06 -33.91
C TYR A 458 -48.35 5.23 -33.13
N GLN A 459 -49.02 6.12 -33.87
CA GLN A 459 -49.74 7.29 -33.38
C GLN A 459 -51.16 6.93 -32.91
N ASP A 460 -51.70 7.79 -32.04
CA ASP A 460 -53.12 7.94 -31.71
C ASP A 460 -53.73 7.01 -30.65
N GLN A 461 -53.24 7.12 -29.41
CA GLN A 461 -54.13 7.19 -28.21
C GLN A 461 -53.41 7.44 -26.89
N ILE A 462 -52.07 7.37 -26.82
CA ILE A 462 -51.34 7.39 -25.53
C ILE A 462 -50.78 8.80 -25.17
N ALA A 463 -51.10 9.85 -25.92
CA ALA A 463 -50.52 11.18 -25.66
C ALA A 463 -51.01 11.82 -24.34
N ASN A 464 -52.25 11.55 -23.91
CA ASN A 464 -52.82 12.15 -22.69
C ASN A 464 -52.49 11.35 -21.41
N GLU A 465 -52.22 10.05 -21.50
CA GLU A 465 -51.70 9.25 -20.37
C GLU A 465 -50.19 9.49 -20.17
N TRP A 466 -49.44 9.75 -21.25
CA TRP A 466 -48.01 10.10 -21.18
C TRP A 466 -47.74 11.42 -20.45
N LEU A 467 -48.62 12.42 -20.60
CA LEU A 467 -48.52 13.70 -19.86
C LEU A 467 -48.69 13.53 -18.34
N GLN A 468 -49.45 12.52 -17.88
CA GLN A 468 -49.52 12.18 -16.45
C GLN A 468 -48.33 11.33 -15.94
N MET A 469 -47.60 10.63 -16.84
CA MET A 469 -46.40 9.84 -16.50
C MET A 469 -45.12 10.66 -16.26
N ILE A 470 -45.15 11.98 -16.49
CA ILE A 470 -44.04 12.92 -16.20
C ILE A 470 -43.82 13.15 -14.68
N LYS A 471 -44.61 12.50 -13.81
CA LYS A 471 -44.50 12.59 -12.34
C LYS A 471 -43.16 12.10 -11.73
N SER A 472 -42.17 11.66 -12.52
CA SER A 472 -40.88 11.20 -12.00
C SER A 472 -39.68 11.45 -12.94
N ASN A 473 -39.58 12.66 -13.51
CA ASN A 473 -38.48 13.04 -14.42
C ASN A 473 -37.21 13.57 -13.71
N TYR A 474 -37.23 13.75 -12.39
CA TYR A 474 -36.05 14.22 -11.67
C TYR A 474 -35.28 13.03 -11.11
N GLY A 475 -34.03 12.87 -11.52
CA GLY A 475 -33.07 11.99 -10.90
C GLY A 475 -32.28 12.75 -9.86
N ILE A 476 -32.33 12.35 -8.59
CA ILE A 476 -31.49 12.89 -7.51
C ILE A 476 -30.38 11.91 -7.19
N LYS A 477 -29.15 12.39 -7.20
CA LYS A 477 -27.98 11.60 -6.79
C LYS A 477 -27.40 12.24 -5.52
N PRO A 478 -27.42 11.54 -4.38
CA PRO A 478 -26.90 12.10 -3.14
C PRO A 478 -25.37 12.20 -3.18
N PRO A 479 -24.78 13.10 -2.35
CA PRO A 479 -23.34 13.13 -2.10
C PRO A 479 -22.82 11.71 -1.77
N ARG A 480 -21.73 11.28 -2.39
CA ARG A 480 -21.11 9.94 -2.25
C ARG A 480 -21.99 8.74 -2.70
N GLY A 481 -23.18 8.98 -3.23
CA GLY A 481 -24.03 7.94 -3.81
C GLY A 481 -23.53 7.46 -5.18
N THR A 482 -23.65 6.17 -5.47
CA THR A 482 -23.31 5.60 -6.78
C THR A 482 -24.51 5.54 -7.75
N LYS A 483 -25.73 5.64 -7.22
CA LYS A 483 -27.00 5.51 -7.98
C LYS A 483 -27.78 6.82 -8.01
N THR A 484 -28.48 7.06 -9.12
CA THR A 484 -29.47 8.15 -9.26
C THR A 484 -30.85 7.61 -8.92
N HIS A 485 -31.58 8.30 -8.05
CA HIS A 485 -32.90 7.92 -7.58
C HIS A 485 -33.97 8.84 -8.18
N LYS A 486 -35.19 8.32 -8.41
CA LYS A 486 -36.28 9.14 -8.93
C LYS A 486 -36.88 10.02 -7.83
N THR A 487 -37.17 11.27 -8.14
CA THR A 487 -37.78 12.26 -7.25
C THR A 487 -38.80 13.14 -7.98
N SER A 488 -39.54 13.95 -7.23
CA SER A 488 -40.54 14.90 -7.72
C SER A 488 -40.14 16.35 -7.41
N LEU A 489 -40.72 17.32 -8.11
CA LEU A 489 -40.47 18.74 -7.83
C LEU A 489 -40.94 19.15 -6.42
N ASP A 490 -42.04 18.57 -5.94
CA ASP A 490 -42.54 18.83 -4.58
C ASP A 490 -41.56 18.31 -3.53
N ASP A 491 -41.01 17.11 -3.74
CA ASP A 491 -40.00 16.53 -2.84
C ASP A 491 -38.70 17.35 -2.86
N LEU A 492 -38.28 17.86 -4.03
CA LEU A 492 -37.13 18.78 -4.13
C LEU A 492 -37.35 20.07 -3.33
N LYS A 493 -38.58 20.63 -3.35
CA LYS A 493 -38.95 21.78 -2.51
C LYS A 493 -38.92 21.44 -1.02
N ARG A 494 -39.34 20.24 -0.62
CA ARG A 494 -39.27 19.82 0.80
C ARG A 494 -37.83 19.63 1.27
N ILE A 495 -36.98 19.03 0.43
CA ILE A 495 -35.54 18.93 0.68
C ILE A 495 -34.94 20.34 0.84
N ALA A 496 -35.34 21.28 -0.01
CA ALA A 496 -34.92 22.68 0.08
C ALA A 496 -35.24 23.32 1.42
N VAL A 497 -36.49 23.14 1.88
CA VAL A 497 -36.97 23.66 3.16
C VAL A 497 -36.23 23.01 4.33
N ALA A 498 -36.04 21.68 4.30
CA ALA A 498 -35.34 20.97 5.37
C ALA A 498 -33.88 21.45 5.53
N ILE A 499 -33.17 21.72 4.42
CA ILE A 499 -31.81 22.30 4.48
C ILE A 499 -31.86 23.73 5.04
N LYS A 500 -32.77 24.58 4.53
CA LYS A 500 -32.91 25.98 4.95
C LYS A 500 -33.23 26.12 6.44
N GLU A 501 -34.06 25.23 6.97
CA GLU A 501 -34.51 25.24 8.36
C GLU A 501 -33.61 24.43 9.31
N ASN A 502 -32.46 23.94 8.81
CA ASN A 502 -31.50 23.16 9.57
C ASN A 502 -32.09 21.86 10.20
N LYS A 503 -32.90 21.12 9.45
CA LYS A 503 -33.61 19.91 9.90
C LYS A 503 -33.03 18.61 9.30
N PRO A 504 -31.98 18.03 9.91
CA PRO A 504 -31.26 16.87 9.35
C PRO A 504 -32.14 15.63 9.21
N ASP A 505 -32.96 15.34 10.21
CA ASP A 505 -33.80 14.15 10.24
C ASP A 505 -34.87 14.18 9.12
N GLU A 506 -35.38 15.37 8.78
CA GLU A 506 -36.36 15.56 7.71
C GLU A 506 -35.71 15.43 6.32
N TYR A 507 -34.51 16.00 6.15
CA TYR A 507 -33.70 15.85 4.95
C TYR A 507 -33.37 14.37 4.66
N GLU A 508 -32.91 13.64 5.68
CA GLU A 508 -32.57 12.22 5.56
C GLU A 508 -33.81 11.36 5.27
N SER A 509 -34.93 11.61 5.95
CA SER A 509 -36.20 10.90 5.71
C SER A 509 -36.70 11.04 4.27
N LEU A 510 -36.55 12.24 3.68
CA LEU A 510 -36.94 12.53 2.30
C LEU A 510 -36.06 11.81 1.27
N LEU A 511 -34.75 11.70 1.51
CA LEU A 511 -33.84 10.95 0.66
C LEU A 511 -34.04 9.43 0.79
N ASN A 512 -34.25 8.93 2.01
CA ASN A 512 -34.38 7.50 2.31
C ASN A 512 -35.67 6.89 1.73
N LYS A 513 -36.80 7.61 1.80
CA LYS A 513 -38.08 7.16 1.20
C LYS A 513 -38.00 6.85 -0.30
N ARG A 514 -36.99 7.37 -1.00
CA ARG A 514 -36.85 7.27 -2.47
C ARG A 514 -35.67 6.40 -2.91
N ALA A 515 -34.74 6.08 -1.99
CA ALA A 515 -33.61 5.20 -2.26
C ALA A 515 -34.00 3.71 -2.34
N GLY A 516 -35.16 3.32 -1.81
CA GLY A 516 -35.55 1.91 -1.67
C GLY A 516 -34.65 1.13 -0.70
N ALA A 517 -33.85 1.85 0.11
CA ALA A 517 -32.97 1.27 1.11
C ALA A 517 -33.78 1.00 2.38
N GLU A 518 -33.92 -0.28 2.74
CA GLU A 518 -34.56 -0.69 4.00
C GLU A 518 -33.64 -0.47 5.21
N ASN A 519 -32.34 -0.25 5.03
CA ASN A 519 -31.38 -0.09 6.14
C ASN A 519 -30.30 0.97 5.88
N TRP A 520 -29.83 1.56 6.98
CA TRP A 520 -28.85 2.64 7.06
C TRP A 520 -27.42 2.27 6.59
N ASP A 521 -27.12 0.97 6.44
CA ASP A 521 -25.74 0.48 6.32
C ASP A 521 -25.21 0.39 4.87
N ASP A 522 -26.05 0.58 3.85
CA ASP A 522 -25.66 0.38 2.44
C ASP A 522 -25.10 1.63 1.72
N ILE A 523 -25.04 2.79 2.39
CA ILE A 523 -24.53 4.04 1.81
C ILE A 523 -23.49 4.68 2.75
N PRO A 524 -22.19 4.41 2.55
CA PRO A 524 -21.13 5.05 3.34
C PRO A 524 -21.14 6.57 3.13
N GLY A 525 -21.40 7.35 4.18
CA GLY A 525 -21.15 8.80 4.20
C GLY A 525 -22.34 9.75 4.46
N LEU A 526 -23.52 9.26 4.84
CA LEU A 526 -24.70 10.14 5.04
C LEU A 526 -24.56 11.16 6.20
N LYS A 527 -23.83 10.82 7.28
CA LYS A 527 -23.71 11.70 8.46
C LYS A 527 -23.07 13.08 8.19
N ASN A 528 -22.41 13.26 7.04
CA ASN A 528 -21.77 14.52 6.64
C ASN A 528 -22.27 15.03 5.27
N SER A 529 -23.36 14.48 4.72
CA SER A 529 -23.87 14.82 3.37
C SER A 529 -24.79 16.05 3.37
N TRP A 530 -24.63 16.96 4.33
CA TRP A 530 -25.27 18.27 4.36
C TRP A 530 -24.68 19.18 3.26
N GLY A 531 -25.00 18.85 1.99
CA GLY A 531 -24.46 19.53 0.82
C GLY A 531 -25.51 20.41 0.14
N GLU A 532 -25.15 21.68 -0.08
CA GLU A 532 -25.86 22.60 -0.97
C GLU A 532 -26.16 21.90 -2.31
N LEU A 533 -27.31 22.16 -2.94
CA LEU A 533 -27.45 21.83 -4.36
C LEU A 533 -26.41 22.67 -5.10
N LYS A 534 -25.52 22.04 -5.90
CA LYS A 534 -24.48 22.74 -6.68
C LYS A 534 -24.60 22.53 -8.19
N LYS A 535 -25.35 21.50 -8.64
CA LYS A 535 -25.39 21.09 -10.04
C LYS A 535 -26.76 20.61 -10.50
N PHE A 536 -27.21 21.20 -11.60
CA PHE A 536 -28.42 20.82 -12.33
C PHE A 536 -28.02 20.42 -13.75
N LYS A 537 -28.44 19.23 -14.19
CA LYS A 537 -28.16 18.72 -15.53
C LYS A 537 -29.48 18.41 -16.24
N CYS A 538 -29.71 19.05 -17.38
CA CYS A 538 -30.88 18.82 -18.22
C CYS A 538 -30.43 18.35 -19.60
N GLU A 539 -30.79 17.11 -19.96
CA GLU A 539 -30.57 16.54 -21.30
C GLU A 539 -31.91 16.45 -22.01
N TYR A 540 -32.00 17.00 -23.23
CA TYR A 540 -33.24 17.07 -24.00
C TYR A 540 -32.97 16.94 -25.51
N ASP A 541 -34.00 16.62 -26.30
CA ASP A 541 -33.95 16.68 -27.77
C ASP A 541 -34.71 17.90 -28.32
N ASP A 542 -34.56 18.19 -29.61
CA ASP A 542 -35.12 19.37 -30.30
C ASP A 542 -36.63 19.56 -30.05
N GLN A 543 -37.36 18.47 -29.89
CA GLN A 543 -38.81 18.50 -29.70
C GLN A 543 -39.23 18.91 -28.28
N ASN A 544 -38.30 18.86 -27.33
CA ASN A 544 -38.54 19.11 -25.91
C ASN A 544 -37.79 20.33 -25.35
N GLU A 545 -37.22 21.17 -26.21
CA GLU A 545 -36.49 22.39 -25.80
C GLU A 545 -37.35 23.34 -24.96
N ALA A 546 -38.61 23.56 -25.34
CA ALA A 546 -39.53 24.42 -24.59
C ALA A 546 -39.77 23.89 -23.15
N THR A 547 -39.92 22.57 -22.99
CA THR A 547 -40.08 21.93 -21.69
C THR A 547 -38.80 22.00 -20.86
N ALA A 548 -37.63 21.83 -21.50
CA ALA A 548 -36.34 21.98 -20.83
C ALA A 548 -36.15 23.43 -20.31
N ASN A 549 -36.53 24.43 -21.10
CA ASN A 549 -36.47 25.84 -20.71
C ASN A 549 -37.39 26.18 -19.53
N ASP A 550 -38.63 25.68 -19.53
CA ASP A 550 -39.55 25.85 -18.39
C ASP A 550 -38.96 25.25 -17.10
N LEU A 551 -38.34 24.07 -17.17
CA LEU A 551 -37.69 23.44 -16.02
C LEU A 551 -36.48 24.23 -15.51
N ILE A 552 -35.70 24.85 -16.40
CA ILE A 552 -34.59 25.73 -16.01
C ILE A 552 -35.14 26.94 -15.25
N HIS A 553 -36.24 27.54 -15.71
CA HIS A 553 -36.88 28.64 -15.00
C HIS A 553 -37.38 28.22 -13.62
N GLN A 554 -37.96 27.04 -13.49
CA GLN A 554 -38.38 26.51 -12.19
C GLN A 554 -37.20 26.30 -11.23
N MET A 555 -36.06 25.78 -11.71
CA MET A 555 -34.84 25.61 -10.90
C MET A 555 -34.19 26.95 -10.55
N ALA A 556 -34.22 27.92 -11.46
CA ALA A 556 -33.78 29.28 -11.20
C ALA A 556 -34.63 29.96 -10.11
N GLN A 557 -35.96 29.79 -10.18
CA GLN A 557 -36.87 30.31 -9.16
C GLN A 557 -36.63 29.65 -7.79
N LEU A 558 -36.44 28.34 -7.76
CA LEU A 558 -36.05 27.60 -6.54
C LEU A 558 -34.77 28.15 -5.90
N SER A 559 -33.78 28.53 -6.72
CA SER A 559 -32.55 29.16 -6.25
C SER A 559 -32.77 30.56 -5.68
N LEU A 560 -33.70 31.32 -6.24
CA LEU A 560 -34.09 32.64 -5.72
C LEU A 560 -34.90 32.56 -4.42
N ASP A 561 -35.79 31.56 -4.29
CA ASP A 561 -36.65 31.37 -3.11
C ASP A 561 -35.85 30.86 -1.89
N ALA A 562 -34.71 30.23 -2.12
CA ALA A 562 -33.78 29.73 -1.10
C ALA A 562 -32.31 30.10 -1.41
N PRO A 563 -31.96 31.41 -1.31
CA PRO A 563 -30.62 31.88 -1.61
C PRO A 563 -29.60 31.29 -0.63
N GLY A 564 -28.46 30.80 -1.15
CA GLY A 564 -27.40 30.17 -0.36
C GLY A 564 -27.60 28.67 -0.07
N VAL A 565 -28.79 28.12 -0.33
CA VAL A 565 -29.08 26.67 -0.22
C VAL A 565 -28.96 25.99 -1.59
N PHE A 566 -29.36 26.70 -2.64
CA PHE A 566 -29.33 26.25 -4.03
C PHE A 566 -28.45 27.19 -4.85
N SER A 567 -27.28 26.70 -5.27
CA SER A 567 -26.50 27.29 -6.36
C SER A 567 -26.45 26.26 -7.48
N TRP A 568 -26.48 26.66 -8.75
CA TRP A 568 -26.43 25.64 -9.79
C TRP A 568 -25.59 26.10 -10.97
N THR A 569 -24.82 25.15 -11.49
CA THR A 569 -24.22 25.25 -12.83
C THR A 569 -24.98 24.28 -13.73
N GLY A 570 -25.59 24.82 -14.79
CA GLY A 570 -26.36 24.07 -15.77
C GLY A 570 -25.49 23.52 -16.88
N ILE A 571 -25.65 22.24 -17.24
CA ILE A 571 -25.13 21.71 -18.50
C ILE A 571 -26.33 21.33 -19.36
N LEU A 572 -26.50 22.04 -20.48
CA LEU A 572 -27.43 21.69 -21.54
C LEU A 572 -26.71 20.75 -22.49
N LYS A 573 -27.28 19.56 -22.68
CA LYS A 573 -26.76 18.60 -23.64
C LYS A 573 -27.89 18.29 -24.63
N HIS A 574 -27.77 18.91 -25.80
CA HIS A 574 -28.58 18.69 -26.99
C HIS A 574 -28.14 17.42 -27.71
#